data_AF-A0A952RI89-F1
#
_entry.id   AF-A0A952RI89-F1
#
_cell.length_a   1.000
_cell.length_b   1.000
_cell.length_c   1.000
_cell.angle_alpha   90.00
_cell.angle_beta   90.00
_cell.angle_gamma   90.00
#
_symmetry.space_group_name_H-M   'P 1'
#
loop_
_entity.id
_entity.type
_entity.pdbx_description
1 polymer ?
#
loop_
_entity_poly.entity_id
_entity_poly.type
_entity_poly.pdbx_seq_one_letter_code
_entity_poly.pdbx_strand_id
1 'polypeptide(L)'
;MKPGVFGIDPKNRQRVEVALHGWLPAGPVGPFGTGDRGSAALSPVQLALSDRIEIGHYRDVFVTVGGEIGLTQAVGVPIFRAVAAIGWSPRAHDMDDDGIKDDVDGCPQHPEDIDGFEDSDGCPDLDNDQDNIIDREDACPNVKGVPSSDPKKNGCPLPDADGDGVEDAKDACPNEKGVPNADPRLNGCAPKDSDGDGIDDVIDKCPTQAEDKDGFEDEDGCPDPDNDGDGVNDQDDACPNVKGDPSTDPRINGCPNPDRDGDTYPNDEDKCPDGAEVFNGVDDEDGCPDEGGKPLITIDDKDPKRPILKLAAPIKIGGTKELPEVDPASVVVLRALAQELNKHPEWTVAIGARPTAPDAQLDALARSFAVVRVLSTFSRRDGEAETVGWDAVKNQPGAAASGLGFTILVAPKP
;
A
#
# COMPACT_ATOMS: atom_id res chain seq x y z
N MET A 1 36.51 8.03 86.35
CA MET A 1 35.48 6.97 86.40
C MET A 1 34.50 7.26 85.29
N LYS A 2 34.05 6.26 84.52
CA LYS A 2 32.91 6.45 83.61
C LYS A 2 31.66 6.69 84.49
N PRO A 3 30.83 7.70 84.23
CA PRO A 3 29.58 7.87 84.95
C PRO A 3 28.72 6.61 84.80
N GLY A 4 28.12 6.17 85.90
CA GLY A 4 27.20 5.03 85.90
C GLY A 4 25.80 5.51 85.55
N VAL A 5 25.22 4.96 84.49
CA VAL A 5 23.84 5.25 84.08
C VAL A 5 22.98 4.03 84.39
N PHE A 6 21.91 4.22 85.15
CA PHE A 6 21.00 3.16 85.55
C PHE A 6 19.58 3.52 85.06
N GLY A 7 18.99 2.64 84.25
CA GLY A 7 17.57 2.74 83.88
C GLY A 7 16.69 2.29 85.03
N ILE A 8 15.66 3.06 85.35
CA ILE A 8 14.77 2.79 86.50
C ILE A 8 13.38 2.29 86.06
N ASP A 9 13.00 2.51 84.80
CA ASP A 9 11.72 2.04 84.27
C ASP A 9 11.86 0.97 83.17
N PRO A 10 10.85 0.10 82.99
CA PRO A 10 10.88 -0.98 81.98
C PRO A 10 10.99 -0.49 80.54
N LYS A 11 10.64 0.78 80.27
CA LYS A 11 10.70 1.40 78.94
C LYS A 11 11.96 2.26 78.77
N ASN A 12 12.85 2.28 79.75
CA ASN A 12 14.12 3.03 79.79
C ASN A 12 13.97 4.54 79.52
N ARG A 13 12.79 5.11 79.82
CA ARG A 13 12.44 6.55 79.71
C ARG A 13 13.06 7.39 80.82
N GLN A 14 13.35 6.77 81.96
CA GLN A 14 13.94 7.45 83.11
C GLN A 14 15.31 6.84 83.40
N ARG A 15 16.35 7.67 83.32
CA ARG A 15 17.74 7.26 83.54
C ARG A 15 18.37 8.14 84.61
N VAL A 16 18.86 7.50 85.66
CA VAL A 16 19.65 8.17 86.69
C VAL A 16 21.12 8.04 86.38
N GLU A 17 21.81 9.18 86.40
CA GLU A 17 23.22 9.32 86.14
C GLU A 17 23.95 9.76 87.42
N VAL A 18 25.00 9.01 87.76
CA VAL A 18 25.95 9.38 88.81
C VAL A 18 27.26 9.76 88.14
N ALA A 19 27.64 11.03 88.24
CA ALA A 19 28.84 11.56 87.60
C ALA A 19 29.76 12.24 88.61
N LEU A 20 31.07 12.05 88.45
CA LEU A 20 32.08 12.80 89.19
C LEU A 20 32.59 13.91 88.27
N HIS A 21 32.21 15.14 88.56
CA HIS A 21 32.69 16.32 87.84
C HIS A 21 33.93 16.86 88.54
N GLY A 22 34.98 17.17 87.79
CA GLY A 22 36.15 17.78 88.39
C GLY A 22 36.99 18.46 87.34
N TRP A 23 37.62 19.56 87.71
CA TRP A 23 38.57 20.25 86.85
C TRP A 23 39.98 20.03 87.39
N LEU A 24 40.87 19.52 86.55
CA LEU A 24 42.30 19.56 86.78
C LEU A 24 42.82 20.97 86.45
N PRO A 25 43.30 21.77 87.42
CA PRO A 25 43.84 23.09 87.13
C PRO A 25 45.12 22.95 86.29
N ALA A 26 45.12 23.54 85.10
CA ALA A 26 46.32 23.69 84.28
C ALA A 26 47.01 25.02 84.66
N GLY A 27 47.75 25.07 85.77
CA GLY A 27 48.58 26.24 86.12
C GLY A 27 49.09 26.29 87.58
N PRO A 28 50.24 26.92 87.86
CA PRO A 28 50.91 26.87 89.16
C PRO A 28 50.19 27.65 90.27
N VAL A 29 50.27 27.10 91.48
CA VAL A 29 49.68 27.55 92.74
C VAL A 29 50.21 28.93 93.14
N GLY A 30 49.35 29.95 93.20
CA GLY A 30 49.68 31.30 93.66
C GLY A 30 49.83 31.41 95.20
N PRO A 31 50.59 32.39 95.73
CA PRO A 31 51.31 32.27 97.00
C PRO A 31 50.56 32.89 98.20
N PHE A 32 49.41 32.35 98.60
CA PHE A 32 48.80 32.69 99.89
C PHE A 32 48.25 31.43 100.57
N GLY A 33 49.13 30.70 101.27
CA GLY A 33 48.77 29.56 102.11
C GLY A 33 49.90 28.54 102.22
N THR A 34 50.72 28.68 103.26
CA THR A 34 51.93 27.89 103.53
C THR A 34 51.62 26.42 103.81
N GLY A 35 51.97 25.53 102.87
CA GLY A 35 52.51 24.19 103.14
C GLY A 35 51.76 23.20 104.03
N ASP A 36 50.50 23.45 104.38
CA ASP A 36 49.65 22.50 105.12
C ASP A 36 48.83 21.60 104.17
N ARG A 37 48.29 20.50 104.70
CA ARG A 37 47.44 19.49 104.02
C ARG A 37 46.22 20.04 103.24
N GLY A 38 46.01 21.37 103.19
CA GLY A 38 44.93 22.07 102.50
C GLY A 38 45.21 22.48 101.04
N SER A 39 46.37 22.21 100.46
CA SER A 39 46.65 22.52 99.04
C SER A 39 45.78 21.74 98.03
N ALA A 40 44.98 20.78 98.51
CA ALA A 40 43.87 20.17 97.77
C ALA A 40 42.68 21.15 97.50
N ALA A 41 42.72 22.37 98.05
CA ALA A 41 41.66 23.37 97.94
C ALA A 41 41.56 24.11 96.58
N LEU A 42 42.24 23.64 95.52
CA LEU A 42 42.21 24.30 94.20
C LEU A 42 41.71 23.42 93.06
N SER A 43 41.56 22.11 93.27
CA SER A 43 40.91 21.23 92.28
C SER A 43 39.48 20.97 92.74
N PRO A 44 38.48 21.67 92.16
CA PRO A 44 37.09 21.42 92.50
C PRO A 44 36.72 20.01 92.07
N VAL A 45 36.29 19.18 93.01
CA VAL A 45 35.67 17.87 92.74
C VAL A 45 34.23 17.94 93.23
N GLN A 46 33.31 17.61 92.34
CA GLN A 46 31.87 17.61 92.55
C GLN A 46 31.31 16.23 92.22
N LEU A 47 30.38 15.76 93.04
CA LEU A 47 29.57 14.59 92.74
C LEU A 47 28.21 15.08 92.27
N ALA A 48 27.83 14.70 91.06
CA ALA A 48 26.54 14.98 90.47
C ALA A 48 25.68 13.72 90.49
N LEU A 49 24.42 13.90 90.88
CA LEU A 49 23.35 12.93 90.72
C LEU A 49 22.23 13.61 89.94
N SER A 50 21.98 13.15 88.71
CA SER A 50 20.92 13.68 87.86
C SER A 50 19.99 12.57 87.38
N ASP A 51 18.74 12.94 87.15
CA ASP A 51 17.73 12.10 86.54
C ASP A 51 17.30 12.73 85.22
N ARG A 52 17.34 11.94 84.16
CA ARG A 52 16.93 12.34 82.81
C ARG A 52 15.65 11.60 82.45
N ILE A 53 14.60 12.37 82.20
CA ILE A 53 13.24 11.90 81.91
C ILE A 53 12.89 12.27 80.48
N GLU A 54 12.64 11.28 79.63
CA GLU A 54 12.18 11.48 78.24
C GLU A 54 10.65 11.64 78.19
N ILE A 55 10.17 12.65 77.46
CA ILE A 55 8.77 13.11 77.43
C ILE A 55 8.22 12.99 76.00
N GLY A 56 6.93 12.67 75.89
CA GLY A 56 6.20 12.56 74.62
C GLY A 56 6.23 11.15 74.02
N HIS A 57 5.43 10.95 72.97
CA HIS A 57 5.35 9.66 72.27
C HIS A 57 6.68 9.30 71.59
N TYR A 58 7.29 10.27 70.92
CA TYR A 58 8.51 10.09 70.12
C TYR A 58 9.82 10.17 70.94
N ARG A 59 9.72 10.60 72.22
CA ARG A 59 10.83 10.71 73.19
C ARG A 59 11.94 11.68 72.77
N ASP A 60 11.66 12.60 71.86
CA ASP A 60 12.64 13.57 71.36
C ASP A 60 12.90 14.68 72.38
N VAL A 61 11.93 15.00 73.24
CA VAL A 61 12.09 15.98 74.32
C VAL A 61 12.48 15.26 75.60
N PHE A 62 13.45 15.79 76.33
CA PHE A 62 13.83 15.25 77.64
C PHE A 62 14.07 16.37 78.64
N VAL A 63 13.79 16.09 79.90
CA VAL A 63 14.06 16.96 81.04
C VAL A 63 15.11 16.30 81.91
N THR A 64 16.14 17.05 82.27
CA THR A 64 17.15 16.61 83.25
C THR A 64 16.98 17.41 84.52
N VAL A 65 16.87 16.74 85.66
CA VAL A 65 16.84 17.36 86.99
C VAL A 65 17.86 16.69 87.88
N GLY A 66 18.66 17.46 88.63
CA GLY A 66 19.73 16.87 89.41
C GLY A 66 20.28 17.79 90.47
N GLY A 67 21.13 17.22 91.31
CA GLY A 67 21.87 17.90 92.35
C GLY A 67 23.36 17.60 92.26
N GLU A 68 24.18 18.60 92.54
CA GLU A 68 25.62 18.49 92.65
C GLU A 68 26.06 18.90 94.05
N ILE A 69 26.99 18.14 94.63
CA ILE A 69 27.64 18.49 95.90
C ILE A 69 29.14 18.61 95.70
N GLY A 70 29.76 19.57 96.38
CA GLY A 70 31.20 19.65 96.49
C GLY A 70 31.78 18.54 97.36
N LEU A 71 32.69 17.73 96.82
CA LEU A 71 33.50 16.79 97.62
C LEU A 71 34.75 17.45 98.21
N THR A 72 35.19 18.57 97.64
CA THR A 72 36.31 19.39 98.14
C THR A 72 35.87 20.82 98.37
N GLN A 73 36.48 21.50 99.34
CA GLN A 73 36.31 22.94 99.51
C GLN A 73 37.31 23.67 98.61
N ALA A 74 36.82 24.22 97.50
CA ALA A 74 37.61 25.02 96.57
C ALA A 74 36.77 26.20 96.05
N VAL A 75 37.44 27.25 95.57
CA VAL A 75 36.75 28.42 95.00
C VAL A 75 35.88 27.98 93.82
N GLY A 76 34.60 28.35 93.85
CA GLY A 76 33.61 27.96 92.83
C GLY A 76 32.93 26.60 93.04
N VAL A 77 33.28 25.87 94.11
CA VAL A 77 32.55 24.65 94.50
C VAL A 77 31.37 25.02 95.40
N PRO A 78 30.13 24.76 94.97
CA PRO A 78 28.96 24.99 95.81
C PRO A 78 28.90 23.94 96.92
N ILE A 79 28.37 24.33 98.09
CA ILE A 79 27.96 23.34 99.12
C ILE A 79 26.90 22.40 98.52
N PHE A 80 26.00 22.97 97.71
CA PHE A 80 25.02 22.24 96.91
C PHE A 80 24.61 23.09 95.70
N ARG A 81 24.39 22.47 94.54
CA ARG A 81 23.80 23.10 93.35
C ARG A 81 22.69 22.23 92.81
N ALA A 82 21.55 22.83 92.48
CA ALA A 82 20.50 22.18 91.71
C ALA A 82 20.68 22.48 90.21
N VAL A 83 20.41 21.49 89.36
CA VAL A 83 20.45 21.59 87.90
C VAL A 83 19.09 21.19 87.36
N ALA A 84 18.56 21.98 86.43
CA ALA A 84 17.38 21.66 85.64
C ALA A 84 17.65 22.05 84.18
N ALA A 85 17.39 21.15 83.24
CA ALA A 85 17.58 21.38 81.80
C ALA A 85 16.46 20.74 80.99
N ILE A 86 16.12 21.34 79.86
CA ILE A 86 15.26 20.76 78.83
C ILE A 86 16.12 20.59 77.58
N GLY A 87 16.08 19.41 76.97
CA GLY A 87 16.76 19.13 75.71
C GLY A 87 15.82 18.51 74.69
N TRP A 88 16.17 18.65 73.42
CA TRP A 88 15.44 18.09 72.29
C TRP A 88 16.42 17.39 71.34
N SER A 89 16.07 16.19 70.88
CA SER A 89 16.88 15.31 70.03
C SER A 89 15.95 14.47 69.14
N PRO A 90 15.52 14.97 67.96
CA PRO A 90 14.65 14.22 67.05
C PRO A 90 15.35 12.96 66.52
N ARG A 91 14.63 11.84 66.47
CA ARG A 91 15.09 10.59 65.83
C ARG A 91 14.33 10.39 64.52
N ALA A 92 15.06 10.00 63.48
CA ALA A 92 14.43 9.54 62.24
C ALA A 92 13.66 8.24 62.52
N HIS A 93 12.40 8.21 62.12
CA HIS A 93 11.51 7.06 62.20
C HIS A 93 11.31 6.49 60.79
N ASP A 94 10.94 5.22 60.74
CA ASP A 94 10.71 4.40 59.57
C ASP A 94 9.51 3.54 60.01
N MET A 95 8.32 3.86 59.50
CA MET A 95 7.03 3.40 60.04
C MET A 95 6.59 2.07 59.44
N ASP A 96 6.92 1.79 58.19
CA ASP A 96 6.65 0.53 57.49
C ASP A 96 7.87 -0.40 57.39
N ASP A 97 9.00 0.00 57.97
CA ASP A 97 10.24 -0.78 58.10
C ASP A 97 10.85 -1.18 56.73
N ASP A 98 10.70 -0.33 55.71
CA ASP A 98 11.26 -0.56 54.37
C ASP A 98 12.71 -0.05 54.22
N GLY A 99 13.22 0.68 55.22
CA GLY A 99 14.58 1.20 55.27
C GLY A 99 14.72 2.65 54.79
N ILE A 100 13.63 3.26 54.31
CA ILE A 100 13.49 4.68 53.99
C ILE A 100 12.89 5.36 55.23
N LYS A 101 13.28 6.61 55.48
CA LYS A 101 12.81 7.31 56.68
C LYS A 101 11.57 8.11 56.34
N ASP A 102 10.61 8.16 57.27
CA ASP A 102 9.34 8.89 57.16
C ASP A 102 9.49 10.36 56.70
N ASP A 103 10.66 10.99 56.90
CA ASP A 103 10.93 12.38 56.51
C ASP A 103 11.33 12.57 55.04
N VAL A 104 11.69 11.50 54.35
CA VAL A 104 12.05 11.45 52.93
C VAL A 104 11.20 10.47 52.12
N ASP A 105 10.42 9.65 52.80
CA ASP A 105 9.49 8.65 52.26
C ASP A 105 8.20 9.30 51.70
N GLY A 106 7.89 9.00 50.45
CA GLY A 106 6.71 9.43 49.71
C GLY A 106 5.43 8.70 50.13
N CYS A 107 5.55 7.46 50.61
CA CYS A 107 4.45 6.63 51.08
C CYS A 107 4.73 5.99 52.45
N PRO A 108 4.82 6.78 53.56
CA PRO A 108 5.27 6.29 54.88
C PRO A 108 4.49 5.16 55.56
N GLN A 109 3.39 4.69 54.97
CA GLN A 109 2.58 3.59 55.50
C GLN A 109 2.59 2.34 54.60
N HIS A 110 3.25 2.42 53.46
CA HIS A 110 3.25 1.43 52.41
C HIS A 110 4.71 1.11 52.08
N PRO A 111 5.21 -0.05 52.51
CA PRO A 111 6.61 -0.35 52.33
C PRO A 111 6.94 -0.42 50.84
N GLU A 112 8.06 0.20 50.48
CA GLU A 112 8.73 0.10 49.18
C GLU A 112 8.91 -1.36 48.74
N ASP A 113 8.69 -1.66 47.46
CA ASP A 113 8.90 -2.98 46.87
C ASP A 113 10.20 -3.07 46.08
N ILE A 114 11.31 -2.93 46.80
CA ILE A 114 12.70 -2.99 46.32
C ILE A 114 12.94 -3.99 45.18
N ASP A 115 12.85 -3.51 43.94
CA ASP A 115 13.01 -4.29 42.72
C ASP A 115 13.98 -3.63 41.71
N GLY A 116 14.46 -2.43 42.04
CA GLY A 116 15.41 -1.65 41.23
C GLY A 116 14.75 -0.55 40.38
N PHE A 117 13.43 -0.40 40.44
CA PHE A 117 12.69 0.71 39.86
C PHE A 117 12.27 1.68 40.97
N GLU A 118 12.59 2.97 40.79
CA GLU A 118 12.23 4.08 41.69
C GLU A 118 12.36 3.91 43.23
N ASP A 119 13.09 2.87 43.72
CA ASP A 119 13.33 2.46 45.13
C ASP A 119 13.74 3.57 46.14
N SER A 120 14.00 4.80 45.71
CA SER A 120 14.41 5.93 46.55
C SER A 120 13.27 6.84 46.98
N ASP A 121 12.06 6.68 46.42
CA ASP A 121 10.93 7.53 46.74
C ASP A 121 10.05 7.00 47.88
N GLY A 122 10.18 5.72 48.25
CA GLY A 122 9.48 5.09 49.36
C GLY A 122 8.04 4.71 49.04
N CYS A 123 7.69 4.63 47.76
CA CYS A 123 6.37 4.25 47.31
C CYS A 123 6.45 2.96 46.49
N PRO A 124 5.63 1.93 46.82
CA PRO A 124 5.66 0.70 46.05
C PRO A 124 5.16 0.90 44.61
N ASP A 125 5.97 0.45 43.66
CA ASP A 125 5.78 0.53 42.22
C ASP A 125 5.31 -0.81 41.66
N LEU A 126 4.03 -1.12 41.87
CA LEU A 126 3.45 -2.41 41.50
C LEU A 126 3.30 -2.67 39.98
N ASP A 127 3.58 -1.68 39.14
CA ASP A 127 3.49 -1.70 37.67
C ASP A 127 4.44 -0.62 37.13
N ASN A 128 5.73 -0.96 37.07
CA ASN A 128 6.82 -0.04 36.78
C ASN A 128 6.66 0.66 35.40
N ASP A 129 6.23 -0.08 34.38
CA ASP A 129 6.07 0.46 33.03
C ASP A 129 4.68 1.00 32.73
N GLN A 130 3.70 0.81 33.60
CA GLN A 130 2.33 1.31 33.50
C GLN A 130 1.57 0.76 32.28
N ASP A 131 1.75 -0.51 31.95
CA ASP A 131 1.00 -1.21 30.92
C ASP A 131 -0.27 -1.93 31.43
N ASN A 132 -0.54 -1.83 32.74
CA ASN A 132 -1.61 -2.50 33.50
C ASN A 132 -1.35 -3.98 33.80
N ILE A 133 -0.10 -4.45 33.69
CA ILE A 133 0.35 -5.76 34.12
C ILE A 133 1.35 -5.55 35.25
N ILE A 134 1.01 -6.09 36.42
CA ILE A 134 1.87 -5.94 37.60
C ILE A 134 3.19 -6.69 37.43
N ASP A 135 4.30 -6.18 37.98
CA ASP A 135 5.67 -6.68 37.69
C ASP A 135 5.84 -8.18 37.94
N ARG A 136 5.14 -8.72 38.95
CA ARG A 136 5.17 -10.16 39.27
C ARG A 136 4.53 -11.05 38.20
N GLU A 137 3.67 -10.49 37.36
CA GLU A 137 2.98 -11.15 36.25
C GLU A 137 3.55 -10.70 34.89
N ASP A 138 4.46 -9.72 34.90
CA ASP A 138 5.11 -9.15 33.73
C ASP A 138 6.44 -9.84 33.39
N ALA A 139 6.61 -10.24 32.13
CA ALA A 139 7.85 -10.81 31.62
C ALA A 139 8.89 -9.74 31.22
N CYS A 140 8.45 -8.51 31.02
CA CYS A 140 9.21 -7.32 30.69
C CYS A 140 8.83 -6.12 31.60
N PRO A 141 8.99 -6.20 32.94
CA PRO A 141 8.46 -5.23 33.92
C PRO A 141 8.75 -3.74 33.66
N ASN A 142 9.82 -3.44 32.91
CA ASN A 142 10.28 -2.07 32.67
C ASN A 142 10.01 -1.59 31.23
N VAL A 143 9.27 -2.35 30.41
CA VAL A 143 9.07 -2.07 28.98
C VAL A 143 7.64 -2.40 28.58
N LYS A 144 6.82 -1.34 28.46
CA LYS A 144 5.40 -1.44 28.10
C LYS A 144 5.11 -2.49 27.06
N GLY A 145 4.27 -3.45 27.41
CA GLY A 145 3.83 -4.49 26.51
C GLY A 145 2.33 -4.62 26.39
N VAL A 146 1.91 -5.85 26.07
CA VAL A 146 0.50 -6.21 25.94
C VAL A 146 0.21 -7.51 26.71
N PRO A 147 -1.04 -7.70 27.18
CA PRO A 147 -1.42 -8.94 27.85
C PRO A 147 -1.26 -10.16 26.94
N SER A 148 -0.68 -11.24 27.46
CA SER A 148 -0.48 -12.51 26.76
C SER A 148 -0.84 -13.69 27.65
N SER A 149 -1.43 -14.73 27.05
CA SER A 149 -1.67 -16.00 27.73
C SER A 149 -0.39 -16.79 28.04
N ASP A 150 0.72 -16.45 27.38
CA ASP A 150 2.03 -17.04 27.65
C ASP A 150 2.75 -16.20 28.73
N PRO A 151 3.00 -16.76 29.93
CA PRO A 151 3.67 -16.02 31.00
C PRO A 151 5.06 -15.48 30.64
N LYS A 152 5.71 -16.01 29.59
CA LYS A 152 7.01 -15.50 29.13
C LYS A 152 6.92 -14.28 28.21
N LYS A 153 5.71 -13.91 27.81
CA LYS A 153 5.44 -12.81 26.87
C LYS A 153 4.41 -11.84 27.41
N ASN A 154 3.82 -12.11 28.58
CA ASN A 154 2.84 -11.24 29.20
C ASN A 154 3.55 -9.95 29.61
N GLY A 155 3.09 -8.79 29.12
CA GLY A 155 3.73 -7.50 29.39
C GLY A 155 4.99 -7.20 28.58
N CYS A 156 5.31 -8.05 27.59
CA CYS A 156 6.36 -7.72 26.62
C CYS A 156 5.78 -7.07 25.35
N PRO A 157 6.54 -6.19 24.68
CA PRO A 157 6.23 -5.71 23.34
C PRO A 157 6.05 -6.87 22.35
N LEU A 158 5.21 -6.67 21.33
CA LEU A 158 5.10 -7.60 20.23
C LEU A 158 6.43 -7.65 19.45
N PRO A 159 6.81 -8.82 18.89
CA PRO A 159 8.00 -8.93 18.05
C PRO A 159 7.99 -7.92 16.90
N ASP A 160 9.12 -7.25 16.72
CA ASP A 160 9.43 -6.28 15.66
C ASP A 160 10.93 -6.45 15.38
N ALA A 161 11.24 -7.28 14.38
CA ALA A 161 12.59 -7.80 14.15
C ALA A 161 13.54 -6.79 13.51
N ASP A 162 13.03 -5.82 12.76
CA ASP A 162 13.83 -4.75 12.18
C ASP A 162 13.74 -3.42 12.95
N GLY A 163 12.77 -3.27 13.85
CA GLY A 163 12.60 -2.12 14.71
C GLY A 163 12.06 -0.89 13.98
N ASP A 164 11.18 -1.07 13.00
CA ASP A 164 10.52 0.01 12.26
C ASP A 164 9.19 0.48 12.90
N GLY A 165 8.71 -0.23 13.92
CA GLY A 165 7.47 0.07 14.64
C GLY A 165 6.23 -0.64 14.11
N VAL A 166 6.37 -1.52 13.11
CA VAL A 166 5.36 -2.47 12.65
C VAL A 166 5.66 -3.83 13.25
N GLU A 167 4.67 -4.46 13.89
CA GLU A 167 4.86 -5.81 14.45
C GLU A 167 5.08 -6.85 13.34
N ASP A 168 5.95 -7.83 13.55
CA ASP A 168 6.32 -8.88 12.57
C ASP A 168 5.11 -9.56 11.91
N ALA A 169 3.97 -9.64 12.63
CA ALA A 169 2.75 -10.28 12.15
C ALA A 169 1.95 -9.42 11.15
N LYS A 170 2.18 -8.10 11.14
CA LYS A 170 1.56 -7.12 10.24
C LYS A 170 2.57 -6.51 9.26
N ASP A 171 3.84 -6.84 9.41
CA ASP A 171 4.93 -6.38 8.58
C ASP A 171 5.05 -7.25 7.33
N ALA A 172 4.99 -6.62 6.15
CA ALA A 172 5.21 -7.24 4.85
C ALA A 172 6.71 -7.47 4.57
N CYS A 173 7.59 -6.71 5.23
CA CYS A 173 9.04 -6.79 5.13
C CYS A 173 9.73 -6.98 6.51
N PRO A 174 9.49 -8.09 7.26
CA PRO A 174 9.91 -8.23 8.67
C PRO A 174 11.41 -8.17 9.00
N ASN A 175 12.28 -7.99 8.01
CA ASN A 175 13.74 -7.92 8.21
C ASN A 175 14.35 -6.68 7.56
N GLU A 176 13.54 -5.74 7.07
CA GLU A 176 13.98 -4.54 6.37
C GLU A 176 13.12 -3.35 6.79
N LYS A 177 13.75 -2.42 7.51
CA LYS A 177 13.08 -1.24 8.05
C LYS A 177 12.25 -0.50 7.00
N GLY A 178 10.95 -0.41 7.23
CA GLY A 178 10.04 0.34 6.40
C GLY A 178 9.26 1.42 7.12
N VAL A 179 8.09 1.71 6.57
CA VAL A 179 7.13 2.66 7.14
C VAL A 179 5.74 2.04 7.21
N PRO A 180 4.90 2.44 8.19
CA PRO A 180 3.52 1.99 8.23
C PRO A 180 2.76 2.38 6.95
N ASN A 181 2.04 1.43 6.37
CA ASN A 181 1.23 1.62 5.17
C ASN A 181 -0.19 1.09 5.39
N ALA A 182 -1.18 1.73 4.75
CA ALA A 182 -2.56 1.29 4.80
C ALA A 182 -2.78 -0.01 4.00
N ASP A 183 -1.98 -0.25 2.96
CA ASP A 183 -1.97 -1.54 2.25
C ASP A 183 -1.16 -2.57 3.06
N PRO A 184 -1.78 -3.68 3.50
CA PRO A 184 -1.07 -4.73 4.22
C PRO A 184 0.13 -5.33 3.47
N ARG A 185 0.16 -5.23 2.14
CA ARG A 185 1.27 -5.72 1.31
C ARG A 185 2.50 -4.81 1.34
N LEU A 186 2.34 -3.58 1.80
CA LEU A 186 3.39 -2.55 1.86
C LEU A 186 3.69 -2.11 3.29
N ASN A 187 2.91 -2.56 4.27
CA ASN A 187 3.02 -2.13 5.65
C ASN A 187 4.32 -2.66 6.26
N GLY A 188 5.24 -1.77 6.64
CA GLY A 188 6.57 -2.15 7.15
C GLY A 188 7.64 -2.33 6.06
N CYS A 189 7.32 -2.00 4.80
CA CYS A 189 8.31 -1.99 3.72
C CYS A 189 8.86 -0.60 3.42
N ALA A 190 10.12 -0.52 2.97
CA ALA A 190 10.70 0.71 2.46
C ALA A 190 10.11 1.03 1.07
N PRO A 191 9.60 2.26 0.83
CA PRO A 191 9.06 2.63 -0.48
C PRO A 191 10.19 2.66 -1.50
N LYS A 192 10.04 1.87 -2.56
CA LYS A 192 11.03 1.68 -3.61
C LYS A 192 10.31 1.36 -4.91
N ASP A 193 10.58 2.17 -5.93
CA ASP A 193 9.99 2.08 -7.25
C ASP A 193 11.16 2.21 -8.25
N SER A 194 11.60 1.07 -8.77
CA SER A 194 12.87 0.93 -9.49
C SER A 194 12.79 1.35 -10.96
N ASP A 195 11.63 1.29 -11.59
CA ASP A 195 11.41 1.73 -12.98
C ASP A 195 10.58 3.02 -13.10
N GLY A 196 9.98 3.48 -12.01
CA GLY A 196 9.33 4.77 -11.91
C GLY A 196 7.90 4.79 -12.44
N ASP A 197 7.22 3.64 -12.49
CA ASP A 197 5.84 3.57 -12.95
C ASP A 197 4.81 3.91 -11.85
N GLY A 198 5.25 4.04 -10.60
CA GLY A 198 4.42 4.38 -9.45
C GLY A 198 3.84 3.18 -8.69
N ILE A 199 4.29 1.96 -8.99
CA ILE A 199 4.02 0.75 -8.21
C ILE A 199 5.28 0.41 -7.41
N ASP A 200 5.12 0.12 -6.11
CA ASP A 200 6.27 -0.26 -5.28
C ASP A 200 6.78 -1.66 -5.67
N ASP A 201 8.11 -1.82 -5.74
CA ASP A 201 8.85 -3.04 -6.12
C ASP A 201 8.36 -4.31 -5.39
N VAL A 202 7.78 -4.15 -4.19
CA VAL A 202 7.27 -5.25 -3.36
C VAL A 202 5.97 -5.85 -3.92
N ILE A 203 5.15 -5.02 -4.55
CA ILE A 203 3.86 -5.42 -5.16
C ILE A 203 3.89 -5.43 -6.69
N ASP A 204 4.95 -4.90 -7.28
CA ASP A 204 5.23 -4.92 -8.70
C ASP A 204 5.73 -6.31 -9.15
N LYS A 205 5.07 -6.90 -10.16
CA LYS A 205 5.49 -8.18 -10.76
C LYS A 205 6.70 -8.02 -11.68
N CYS A 206 6.92 -6.84 -12.24
CA CYS A 206 8.02 -6.49 -13.13
C CYS A 206 8.80 -5.24 -12.64
N PRO A 207 9.51 -5.28 -11.49
CA PRO A 207 10.16 -4.11 -10.84
C PRO A 207 11.28 -3.39 -11.61
N THR A 208 11.47 -3.69 -12.89
CA THR A 208 12.51 -3.07 -13.73
C THR A 208 11.97 -2.66 -15.09
N GLN A 209 10.67 -2.82 -15.32
CA GLN A 209 9.98 -2.56 -16.57
C GLN A 209 8.72 -1.77 -16.25
N ALA A 210 8.76 -0.47 -16.52
CA ALA A 210 7.64 0.39 -16.24
C ALA A 210 6.38 -0.03 -17.02
N GLU A 211 5.26 -0.09 -16.30
CA GLU A 211 3.90 -0.22 -16.80
C GLU A 211 3.54 0.79 -17.91
N ASP A 212 2.85 0.38 -18.98
CA ASP A 212 2.48 1.23 -20.11
C ASP A 212 1.08 1.87 -20.02
N LYS A 213 0.31 1.56 -18.98
CA LYS A 213 -0.90 2.29 -18.54
C LYS A 213 -1.90 2.57 -19.65
N ASP A 214 -2.32 1.53 -20.35
CA ASP A 214 -3.25 1.61 -21.46
C ASP A 214 -4.70 1.20 -21.09
N GLY A 215 -4.90 0.79 -19.83
CA GLY A 215 -6.19 0.36 -19.29
C GLY A 215 -6.38 -1.16 -19.27
N PHE A 216 -5.35 -1.93 -19.64
CA PHE A 216 -5.28 -3.37 -19.51
C PHE A 216 -4.26 -3.74 -18.41
N GLU A 217 -4.69 -4.55 -17.44
CA GLU A 217 -3.88 -5.07 -16.32
C GLU A 217 -2.92 -4.09 -15.56
N ASP A 218 -3.07 -2.75 -15.73
CA ASP A 218 -2.33 -1.62 -15.13
C ASP A 218 -1.96 -1.68 -13.62
N GLU A 219 -2.53 -2.59 -12.84
CA GLU A 219 -2.30 -2.72 -11.40
C GLU A 219 -1.17 -3.71 -11.04
N ASP A 220 -0.64 -4.44 -12.02
CA ASP A 220 0.31 -5.52 -11.78
C ASP A 220 1.79 -5.14 -11.98
N GLY A 221 2.05 -4.00 -12.61
CA GLY A 221 3.38 -3.40 -12.83
C GLY A 221 4.14 -4.00 -14.00
N CYS A 222 3.52 -4.85 -14.81
CA CYS A 222 4.13 -5.41 -16.00
C CYS A 222 3.55 -4.76 -17.26
N PRO A 223 4.39 -4.18 -18.15
CA PRO A 223 3.89 -3.65 -19.40
C PRO A 223 3.28 -4.76 -20.26
N ASP A 224 2.13 -4.45 -20.86
CA ASP A 224 1.34 -5.37 -21.68
C ASP A 224 1.35 -4.90 -23.15
N PRO A 225 2.38 -5.25 -23.94
CA PRO A 225 2.53 -4.74 -25.31
C PRO A 225 1.65 -5.43 -26.36
N ASP A 226 0.90 -6.47 -25.97
CA ASP A 226 -0.06 -7.25 -26.80
C ASP A 226 -1.15 -7.80 -25.87
N ASN A 227 -2.11 -6.94 -25.51
CA ASN A 227 -3.12 -7.21 -24.49
C ASN A 227 -3.97 -8.45 -24.77
N ASP A 228 -4.33 -8.69 -26.03
CA ASP A 228 -5.13 -9.87 -26.38
C ASP A 228 -4.30 -11.10 -26.73
N GLY A 229 -3.01 -10.97 -27.02
CA GLY A 229 -2.09 -12.06 -27.27
C GLY A 229 -2.31 -12.73 -28.62
N ASP A 230 -2.66 -11.96 -29.65
CA ASP A 230 -2.78 -12.42 -31.04
C ASP A 230 -1.47 -12.32 -31.84
N GLY A 231 -0.45 -11.65 -31.29
CA GLY A 231 0.86 -11.45 -31.90
C GLY A 231 1.00 -10.12 -32.67
N VAL A 232 0.02 -9.22 -32.60
CA VAL A 232 0.08 -7.83 -33.04
C VAL A 232 0.15 -6.94 -31.80
N ASN A 233 1.17 -6.09 -31.70
CA ASN A 233 1.29 -5.20 -30.54
C ASN A 233 0.18 -4.14 -30.54
N ASP A 234 -0.26 -3.67 -29.37
CA ASP A 234 -1.40 -2.73 -29.22
C ASP A 234 -1.25 -1.43 -30.02
N GLN A 235 -0.02 -0.97 -30.23
CA GLN A 235 0.28 0.23 -31.02
C GLN A 235 -0.03 0.06 -32.52
N ASP A 236 0.05 -1.16 -33.01
CA ASP A 236 -0.19 -1.55 -34.40
C ASP A 236 -1.52 -2.31 -34.56
N ASP A 237 -2.24 -2.58 -33.47
CA ASP A 237 -3.51 -3.29 -33.42
C ASP A 237 -4.72 -2.34 -33.54
N ALA A 238 -5.61 -2.61 -34.49
CA ALA A 238 -6.86 -1.88 -34.66
C ALA A 238 -7.96 -2.31 -33.68
N CYS A 239 -7.82 -3.48 -33.08
CA CYS A 239 -8.67 -4.09 -32.07
C CYS A 239 -7.87 -4.61 -30.86
N PRO A 240 -7.13 -3.77 -30.10
CA PRO A 240 -6.13 -4.19 -29.11
C PRO A 240 -6.59 -5.17 -28.00
N ASN A 241 -7.90 -5.36 -27.84
CA ASN A 241 -8.48 -6.20 -26.78
C ASN A 241 -9.29 -7.39 -27.35
N VAL A 242 -9.19 -7.67 -28.65
CA VAL A 242 -10.00 -8.67 -29.35
C VAL A 242 -9.15 -9.40 -30.39
N LYS A 243 -8.69 -10.60 -30.02
CA LYS A 243 -7.83 -11.43 -30.87
C LYS A 243 -8.22 -11.43 -32.34
N GLY A 244 -7.28 -11.05 -33.19
CA GLY A 244 -7.39 -11.07 -34.62
C GLY A 244 -6.27 -11.82 -35.32
N ASP A 245 -6.15 -11.55 -36.62
CA ASP A 245 -5.06 -12.05 -37.45
C ASP A 245 -4.24 -10.83 -37.94
N PRO A 246 -2.90 -10.95 -38.09
CA PRO A 246 -2.09 -9.90 -38.69
C PRO A 246 -2.53 -9.57 -40.13
N SER A 247 -2.60 -8.28 -40.45
CA SER A 247 -3.00 -7.75 -41.75
C SER A 247 -2.08 -6.62 -42.22
N THR A 248 -1.92 -6.49 -43.55
CA THR A 248 -1.21 -5.35 -44.14
C THR A 248 -2.03 -4.06 -44.16
N ASP A 249 -3.34 -4.13 -43.88
CA ASP A 249 -4.22 -2.97 -43.76
C ASP A 249 -4.33 -2.55 -42.29
N PRO A 250 -3.81 -1.37 -41.91
CA PRO A 250 -3.80 -0.91 -40.52
C PRO A 250 -5.18 -0.77 -39.87
N ARG A 251 -6.28 -0.75 -40.64
CA ARG A 251 -7.64 -0.61 -40.12
C ARG A 251 -8.23 -1.93 -39.59
N ILE A 252 -7.59 -3.05 -39.93
CA ILE A 252 -8.05 -4.41 -39.60
C ILE A 252 -6.89 -5.30 -39.13
N ASN A 253 -5.70 -4.73 -38.92
CA ASN A 253 -4.56 -5.45 -38.37
C ASN A 253 -4.84 -5.76 -36.89
N GLY A 254 -4.74 -7.02 -36.48
CA GLY A 254 -5.09 -7.46 -35.11
C GLY A 254 -6.60 -7.50 -34.82
N CYS A 255 -7.44 -7.22 -35.82
CA CYS A 255 -8.89 -7.43 -35.70
C CYS A 255 -9.28 -8.81 -36.24
N PRO A 256 -10.38 -9.41 -35.75
CA PRO A 256 -11.02 -10.53 -36.41
C PRO A 256 -11.33 -10.14 -37.87
N ASN A 257 -10.58 -10.70 -38.83
CA ASN A 257 -10.85 -10.45 -40.24
C ASN A 257 -12.19 -11.11 -40.57
N PRO A 258 -13.22 -10.36 -41.00
CA PRO A 258 -14.48 -10.98 -41.33
C PRO A 258 -14.37 -11.85 -42.56
N ASP A 259 -13.41 -11.71 -43.48
CA ASP A 259 -13.29 -12.55 -44.70
C ASP A 259 -11.78 -12.83 -44.93
N ARG A 260 -11.32 -14.00 -44.51
CA ARG A 260 -9.89 -14.31 -44.38
C ARG A 260 -9.20 -14.57 -45.71
N ASP A 261 -9.88 -15.19 -46.67
CA ASP A 261 -9.28 -15.55 -47.96
C ASP A 261 -9.56 -14.56 -49.10
N GLY A 262 -10.40 -13.54 -48.86
CA GLY A 262 -10.61 -12.46 -49.81
C GLY A 262 -11.69 -12.74 -50.85
N ASP A 263 -12.55 -13.72 -50.64
CA ASP A 263 -13.50 -14.21 -51.62
C ASP A 263 -14.88 -13.52 -51.60
N THR A 264 -15.04 -12.55 -50.70
CA THR A 264 -16.26 -11.76 -50.37
C THR A 264 -17.21 -12.40 -49.36
N TYR A 265 -17.03 -13.66 -48.97
CA TYR A 265 -17.81 -14.30 -47.91
C TYR A 265 -17.21 -14.00 -46.54
N PRO A 266 -18.03 -13.54 -45.59
CA PRO A 266 -17.57 -13.47 -44.23
C PRO A 266 -17.32 -14.87 -43.64
N ASN A 267 -16.23 -15.08 -42.89
CA ASN A 267 -15.82 -16.27 -42.16
C ASN A 267 -16.92 -16.93 -41.33
N ASP A 268 -17.91 -16.18 -40.83
CA ASP A 268 -19.06 -16.72 -40.09
C ASP A 268 -20.18 -17.24 -41.00
N GLU A 269 -20.20 -16.80 -42.27
CA GLU A 269 -21.06 -17.28 -43.35
C GLU A 269 -20.35 -18.28 -44.29
N ASP A 270 -19.02 -18.34 -44.24
CA ASP A 270 -18.14 -19.14 -45.11
C ASP A 270 -17.87 -20.54 -44.55
N LYS A 271 -18.14 -21.58 -45.36
CA LYS A 271 -17.84 -22.97 -44.98
C LYS A 271 -16.36 -23.32 -45.12
N CYS A 272 -15.60 -22.56 -45.90
CA CYS A 272 -14.18 -22.75 -46.18
C CYS A 272 -13.36 -21.46 -45.94
N PRO A 273 -13.26 -20.92 -44.70
CA PRO A 273 -12.66 -19.60 -44.42
C PRO A 273 -11.21 -19.36 -44.86
N ASP A 274 -10.47 -20.41 -45.22
CA ASP A 274 -9.07 -20.34 -45.66
C ASP A 274 -8.91 -20.65 -47.18
N GLY A 275 -10.03 -20.84 -47.90
CA GLY A 275 -10.04 -21.39 -49.24
C GLY A 275 -11.00 -20.64 -50.16
N ALA A 276 -10.47 -19.61 -50.83
CA ALA A 276 -11.31 -18.67 -51.58
C ALA A 276 -12.24 -19.33 -52.60
N GLU A 277 -13.52 -18.97 -52.51
CA GLU A 277 -14.57 -19.30 -53.47
C GLU A 277 -14.12 -19.05 -54.92
N VAL A 278 -14.54 -19.98 -55.78
CA VAL A 278 -14.29 -19.93 -57.22
C VAL A 278 -15.61 -19.81 -57.93
N PHE A 279 -16.12 -18.59 -58.06
CA PHE A 279 -17.40 -18.28 -58.72
C PHE A 279 -17.49 -18.82 -60.16
N ASN A 280 -18.01 -20.04 -60.31
CA ASN A 280 -18.02 -20.82 -61.54
C ASN A 280 -19.39 -21.43 -61.85
N GLY A 281 -20.43 -21.12 -61.07
CA GLY A 281 -21.78 -21.63 -61.25
C GLY A 281 -22.03 -22.99 -60.60
N VAL A 282 -21.12 -23.46 -59.75
CA VAL A 282 -21.23 -24.67 -58.93
C VAL A 282 -21.10 -24.21 -57.49
N ASP A 283 -22.13 -24.46 -56.68
CA ASP A 283 -22.18 -24.22 -55.23
C ASP A 283 -21.64 -22.86 -54.69
N ASP A 284 -21.53 -21.83 -55.54
CA ASP A 284 -21.03 -20.46 -55.29
C ASP A 284 -21.69 -19.64 -54.14
N GLU A 285 -22.61 -20.22 -53.36
CA GLU A 285 -23.29 -19.61 -52.21
C GLU A 285 -22.67 -20.03 -50.86
N ASP A 286 -21.64 -20.88 -50.85
CA ASP A 286 -21.09 -21.44 -49.61
C ASP A 286 -19.66 -21.08 -49.24
N GLY A 287 -18.98 -20.27 -50.08
CA GLY A 287 -17.64 -19.75 -49.81
C GLY A 287 -16.53 -20.76 -50.06
N CYS A 288 -16.83 -21.91 -50.68
CA CYS A 288 -15.85 -22.97 -50.88
C CYS A 288 -15.29 -22.99 -52.30
N PRO A 289 -14.03 -23.43 -52.48
CA PRO A 289 -13.44 -23.52 -53.80
C PRO A 289 -14.00 -24.75 -54.53
N ASP A 290 -14.87 -24.51 -55.51
CA ASP A 290 -15.44 -25.58 -56.33
C ASP A 290 -14.63 -25.88 -57.61
N GLU A 291 -14.64 -27.15 -58.01
CA GLU A 291 -14.08 -27.60 -59.28
C GLU A 291 -15.17 -27.78 -60.35
N GLY A 292 -14.87 -27.34 -61.57
CA GLY A 292 -15.78 -27.48 -62.71
C GLY A 292 -16.44 -26.15 -63.08
N GLY A 293 -17.63 -26.21 -63.67
CA GLY A 293 -18.38 -25.01 -64.02
C GLY A 293 -17.76 -24.13 -65.12
N LYS A 294 -18.23 -22.88 -65.18
CA LYS A 294 -17.73 -21.81 -66.05
C LYS A 294 -17.72 -20.50 -65.26
N PRO A 295 -16.64 -19.72 -65.29
CA PRO A 295 -16.54 -18.48 -64.53
C PRO A 295 -17.74 -17.56 -64.73
N LEU A 296 -18.32 -17.06 -63.63
CA LEU A 296 -19.43 -16.10 -63.68
C LEU A 296 -18.99 -14.75 -64.27
N ILE A 297 -17.72 -14.41 -64.06
CA ILE A 297 -17.07 -13.23 -64.60
C ILE A 297 -15.94 -13.66 -65.53
N THR A 298 -15.90 -13.08 -66.72
CA THR A 298 -14.77 -13.23 -67.64
C THR A 298 -14.29 -11.87 -68.11
N ILE A 299 -12.99 -11.64 -68.01
CA ILE A 299 -12.33 -10.41 -68.48
C ILE A 299 -11.59 -10.73 -69.77
N ASP A 300 -11.86 -9.98 -70.83
CA ASP A 300 -11.03 -9.98 -72.05
C ASP A 300 -10.05 -8.81 -71.96
N ASP A 301 -8.79 -9.11 -71.65
CA ASP A 301 -7.72 -8.17 -71.31
C ASP A 301 -6.77 -7.86 -72.47
N LYS A 302 -7.15 -8.21 -73.71
CA LYS A 302 -6.32 -7.97 -74.91
C LYS A 302 -5.85 -6.53 -75.07
N ASP A 303 -6.64 -5.56 -74.57
CA ASP A 303 -6.20 -4.18 -74.39
C ASP A 303 -6.12 -3.89 -72.87
N PRO A 304 -4.90 -3.85 -72.29
CA PRO A 304 -4.71 -3.60 -70.85
C PRO A 304 -5.26 -2.25 -70.37
N LYS A 305 -5.49 -1.30 -71.29
CA LYS A 305 -6.07 0.01 -70.94
C LYS A 305 -7.60 0.01 -70.96
N ARG A 306 -8.21 -1.02 -71.54
CA ARG A 306 -9.66 -1.15 -71.75
C ARG A 306 -10.09 -2.62 -71.65
N PRO A 307 -9.95 -3.25 -70.47
CA PRO A 307 -10.42 -4.61 -70.28
C PRO A 307 -11.94 -4.68 -70.46
N ILE A 308 -12.40 -5.70 -71.17
CA ILE A 308 -13.81 -5.90 -71.48
C ILE A 308 -14.39 -6.94 -70.52
N LEU A 309 -15.25 -6.47 -69.62
CA LEU A 309 -16.00 -7.30 -68.67
C LEU A 309 -17.17 -8.02 -69.37
N LYS A 310 -17.30 -9.32 -69.13
CA LYS A 310 -18.43 -10.15 -69.56
C LYS A 310 -18.99 -10.93 -68.37
N LEU A 311 -20.28 -10.74 -68.14
CA LEU A 311 -21.05 -11.44 -67.12
C LEU A 311 -21.69 -12.69 -67.75
N ALA A 312 -21.62 -13.84 -67.07
CA ALA A 312 -22.25 -15.08 -67.51
C ALA A 312 -23.79 -15.01 -67.48
N ALA A 313 -24.35 -14.23 -66.55
CA ALA A 313 -25.77 -13.96 -66.41
C ALA A 313 -26.04 -12.45 -66.27
N PRO A 314 -27.16 -11.93 -66.82
CA PRO A 314 -27.51 -10.52 -66.64
C PRO A 314 -27.96 -10.25 -65.20
N ILE A 315 -27.49 -9.14 -64.62
CA ILE A 315 -27.98 -8.63 -63.33
C ILE A 315 -29.45 -8.22 -63.49
N LYS A 316 -30.33 -8.78 -62.65
CA LYS A 316 -31.74 -8.44 -62.62
C LYS A 316 -32.00 -7.39 -61.54
N ILE A 317 -32.82 -6.41 -61.90
CA ILE A 317 -33.29 -5.37 -60.98
C ILE A 317 -34.78 -5.55 -60.78
N GLY A 318 -35.18 -5.72 -59.53
CA GLY A 318 -36.56 -5.71 -59.07
C GLY A 318 -36.88 -4.43 -58.30
N GLY A 319 -37.76 -4.55 -57.30
CA GLY A 319 -38.20 -3.43 -56.47
C GLY A 319 -39.24 -2.54 -57.14
N THR A 320 -39.39 -1.32 -56.62
CA THR A 320 -40.28 -0.30 -57.18
C THR A 320 -39.49 0.70 -58.02
N LYS A 321 -40.19 1.59 -58.74
CA LYS A 321 -39.56 2.64 -59.53
C LYS A 321 -38.80 3.64 -58.64
N GLU A 322 -39.32 3.87 -57.44
CA GLU A 322 -38.77 4.77 -56.44
C GLU A 322 -37.64 4.14 -55.63
N LEU A 323 -37.64 2.80 -55.50
CA LEU A 323 -36.63 2.05 -54.78
C LEU A 323 -36.26 0.77 -55.56
N PRO A 324 -35.36 0.89 -56.56
CA PRO A 324 -34.86 -0.27 -57.28
C PRO A 324 -33.96 -1.13 -56.39
N GLU A 325 -34.09 -2.45 -56.50
CA GLU A 325 -33.31 -3.41 -55.73
C GLU A 325 -32.72 -4.48 -56.64
N VAL A 326 -31.51 -4.93 -56.34
CA VAL A 326 -30.90 -6.06 -57.05
C VAL A 326 -31.61 -7.34 -56.64
N ASP A 327 -31.98 -8.16 -57.61
CA ASP A 327 -32.57 -9.47 -57.35
C ASP A 327 -31.56 -10.35 -56.56
N PRO A 328 -31.96 -11.02 -55.47
CA PRO A 328 -31.06 -11.87 -54.69
C PRO A 328 -30.27 -12.89 -55.53
N ALA A 329 -30.88 -13.45 -56.57
CA ALA A 329 -30.20 -14.40 -57.47
C ALA A 329 -29.09 -13.76 -58.34
N SER A 330 -29.00 -12.43 -58.36
CA SER A 330 -27.93 -11.69 -59.04
C SER A 330 -26.79 -11.29 -58.10
N VAL A 331 -26.94 -11.48 -56.79
CA VAL A 331 -25.93 -11.08 -55.78
C VAL A 331 -24.64 -11.89 -55.94
N VAL A 332 -24.73 -13.19 -56.20
CA VAL A 332 -23.57 -14.07 -56.43
C VAL A 332 -22.70 -13.56 -57.58
N VAL A 333 -23.30 -13.06 -58.66
CA VAL A 333 -22.57 -12.48 -59.79
C VAL A 333 -21.87 -11.17 -59.40
N LEU A 334 -22.47 -10.39 -58.49
CA LEU A 334 -21.85 -9.17 -57.97
C LEU A 334 -20.74 -9.47 -56.96
N ARG A 335 -20.86 -10.52 -56.15
CA ARG A 335 -19.79 -11.05 -55.30
C ARG A 335 -18.58 -11.47 -56.15
N ALA A 336 -18.81 -12.25 -57.20
CA ALA A 336 -17.79 -12.62 -58.18
C ALA A 336 -17.10 -11.40 -58.83
N LEU A 337 -17.87 -10.36 -59.15
CA LEU A 337 -17.31 -9.11 -59.68
C LEU A 337 -16.49 -8.36 -58.63
N ALA A 338 -16.97 -8.27 -57.38
CA ALA A 338 -16.26 -7.64 -56.28
C ALA A 338 -14.93 -8.36 -55.98
N GLN A 339 -14.92 -9.69 -55.96
CA GLN A 339 -13.71 -10.49 -55.79
C GLN A 339 -12.66 -10.13 -56.87
N GLU A 340 -13.08 -9.98 -58.12
CA GLU A 340 -12.18 -9.58 -59.21
C GLU A 340 -11.69 -8.12 -59.05
N LEU A 341 -12.55 -7.21 -58.57
CA LEU A 341 -12.17 -5.82 -58.31
C LEU A 341 -11.26 -5.64 -57.10
N ASN A 342 -11.32 -6.55 -56.13
CA ASN A 342 -10.42 -6.60 -54.99
C ASN A 342 -9.01 -7.05 -55.43
N LYS A 343 -8.89 -7.93 -56.43
CA LYS A 343 -7.61 -8.33 -57.06
C LYS A 343 -6.97 -7.20 -57.89
N HIS A 344 -7.77 -6.23 -58.35
CA HIS A 344 -7.35 -5.12 -59.21
C HIS A 344 -7.69 -3.75 -58.60
N PRO A 345 -6.92 -3.27 -57.62
CA PRO A 345 -7.19 -2.00 -56.93
C PRO A 345 -7.15 -0.78 -57.86
N GLU A 346 -6.51 -0.88 -59.03
CA GLU A 346 -6.44 0.18 -60.03
C GLU A 346 -7.68 0.28 -60.94
N TRP A 347 -8.65 -0.64 -60.80
CA TRP A 347 -9.86 -0.64 -61.62
C TRP A 347 -11.01 0.10 -60.93
N THR A 348 -11.87 0.73 -61.71
CA THR A 348 -13.18 1.23 -61.26
C THR A 348 -14.23 0.78 -62.27
N VAL A 349 -15.32 0.18 -61.83
CA VAL A 349 -16.41 -0.23 -62.71
C VAL A 349 -17.42 0.89 -62.85
N ALA A 350 -17.53 1.44 -64.05
CA ALA A 350 -18.58 2.36 -64.41
C ALA A 350 -19.83 1.60 -64.88
N ILE A 351 -20.95 1.82 -64.20
CA ILE A 351 -22.22 1.11 -64.38
C ILE A 351 -23.30 2.08 -64.88
N GLY A 352 -23.98 1.73 -65.96
CA GLY A 352 -25.09 2.53 -66.51
C GLY A 352 -26.29 1.68 -66.86
N ALA A 353 -27.49 2.17 -66.57
CA ALA A 353 -28.74 1.51 -66.92
C ALA A 353 -29.43 2.20 -68.11
N ARG A 354 -30.16 1.42 -68.91
CA ARG A 354 -30.91 1.92 -70.06
C ARG A 354 -32.18 2.64 -69.58
N PRO A 355 -32.41 3.91 -69.95
CA PRO A 355 -33.64 4.63 -69.63
C PRO A 355 -34.87 3.91 -70.18
N THR A 356 -35.95 3.87 -69.39
CA THR A 356 -37.24 3.29 -69.79
C THR A 356 -37.98 4.16 -70.82
N ALA A 357 -37.68 5.46 -70.83
CA ALA A 357 -38.16 6.48 -71.77
C ALA A 357 -37.08 7.57 -71.98
N PRO A 358 -37.13 8.38 -73.05
CA PRO A 358 -36.11 9.40 -73.34
C PRO A 358 -35.85 10.40 -72.20
N ASP A 359 -36.86 10.71 -71.39
CA ASP A 359 -36.85 11.62 -70.24
C ASP A 359 -36.61 10.92 -68.88
N ALA A 360 -36.54 9.58 -68.85
CA ALA A 360 -36.40 8.79 -67.62
C ALA A 360 -34.93 8.56 -67.20
N GLN A 361 -34.09 9.60 -67.26
CA GLN A 361 -32.67 9.50 -66.91
C GLN A 361 -32.44 9.26 -65.41
N LEU A 362 -33.28 9.84 -64.55
CA LEU A 362 -33.18 9.66 -63.09
C LEU A 362 -33.50 8.21 -62.66
N ASP A 363 -34.47 7.57 -63.32
CA ASP A 363 -34.80 6.16 -63.11
C ASP A 363 -33.66 5.23 -63.52
N ALA A 364 -33.00 5.52 -64.65
CA ALA A 364 -31.81 4.79 -65.06
C ALA A 364 -30.67 4.94 -64.04
N LEU A 365 -30.43 6.16 -63.55
CA LEU A 365 -29.40 6.41 -62.55
C LEU A 365 -29.69 5.70 -61.23
N ALA A 366 -30.95 5.69 -60.77
CA ALA A 366 -31.35 4.96 -59.57
C ALA A 366 -31.09 3.45 -59.69
N ARG A 367 -31.36 2.86 -60.86
CA ARG A 367 -31.09 1.43 -61.11
C ARG A 367 -29.61 1.09 -61.16
N SER A 368 -28.76 1.91 -61.78
CA SER A 368 -27.32 1.67 -61.73
C SER A 368 -26.76 1.92 -60.34
N PHE A 369 -27.28 2.90 -59.60
CA PHE A 369 -26.90 3.15 -58.21
C PHE A 369 -27.24 1.98 -57.28
N ALA A 370 -28.38 1.32 -57.48
CA ALA A 370 -28.72 0.11 -56.71
C ALA A 370 -27.68 -1.00 -56.88
N VAL A 371 -27.13 -1.17 -58.09
CA VAL A 371 -26.04 -2.13 -58.36
C VAL A 371 -24.74 -1.68 -57.69
N VAL A 372 -24.35 -0.41 -57.84
CA VAL A 372 -23.15 0.15 -57.19
C VAL A 372 -23.22 -0.07 -55.68
N ARG A 373 -24.36 0.22 -55.04
CA ARG A 373 -24.55 0.04 -53.61
C ARG A 373 -24.33 -1.40 -53.14
N VAL A 374 -24.84 -2.39 -53.88
CA VAL A 374 -24.66 -3.81 -53.55
C VAL A 374 -23.24 -4.27 -53.85
N LEU A 375 -22.64 -3.79 -54.93
CA LEU A 375 -21.24 -4.11 -55.22
C LEU A 375 -20.32 -3.58 -54.12
N SER A 376 -20.62 -2.36 -53.61
CA SER A 376 -19.91 -1.70 -52.53
C SER A 376 -20.01 -2.36 -51.16
N THR A 377 -20.91 -3.32 -50.96
CA THR A 377 -20.93 -4.09 -49.70
C THR A 377 -19.90 -5.22 -49.70
N PHE A 378 -19.39 -5.62 -50.87
CA PHE A 378 -18.48 -6.77 -51.03
C PHE A 378 -17.05 -6.36 -51.39
N SER A 379 -16.87 -5.18 -51.95
CA SER A 379 -15.55 -4.58 -52.19
C SER A 379 -15.01 -3.96 -50.90
N ARG A 380 -13.70 -4.10 -50.67
CA ARG A 380 -13.04 -3.58 -49.45
C ARG A 380 -12.48 -2.16 -49.61
N ARG A 381 -12.91 -1.42 -50.64
CA ARG A 381 -12.36 -0.10 -50.99
C ARG A 381 -13.43 0.83 -51.54
N ASP A 382 -13.30 2.11 -51.25
CA ASP A 382 -14.12 3.17 -51.85
C ASP A 382 -13.72 3.46 -53.31
N GLY A 383 -14.70 3.77 -54.17
CA GLY A 383 -14.47 4.17 -55.56
C GLY A 383 -14.17 3.02 -56.53
N GLU A 384 -14.40 1.79 -56.10
CA GLU A 384 -14.46 0.56 -56.89
C GLU A 384 -15.52 0.59 -57.99
N ALA A 385 -16.59 1.36 -57.79
CA ALA A 385 -17.70 1.44 -58.73
C ALA A 385 -18.34 2.83 -58.74
N GLU A 386 -18.75 3.25 -59.94
CA GLU A 386 -19.43 4.54 -60.14
C GLU A 386 -20.58 4.42 -61.12
N THR A 387 -21.54 5.33 -61.00
CA THR A 387 -22.66 5.40 -61.95
C THR A 387 -22.31 6.30 -63.14
N VAL A 388 -22.58 5.82 -64.35
CA VAL A 388 -22.43 6.61 -65.59
C VAL A 388 -23.71 6.60 -66.41
N GLY A 389 -23.82 7.55 -67.33
CA GLY A 389 -24.93 7.58 -68.29
C GLY A 389 -24.92 6.37 -69.23
N TRP A 390 -26.11 5.93 -69.66
CA TRP A 390 -26.29 4.80 -70.57
C TRP A 390 -25.41 4.86 -71.82
N ASP A 391 -25.21 6.05 -72.38
CA ASP A 391 -24.42 6.24 -73.59
C ASP A 391 -22.95 5.80 -73.46
N ALA A 392 -22.39 5.83 -72.24
CA ALA A 392 -21.03 5.38 -71.97
C ALA A 392 -20.89 3.84 -72.02
N VAL A 393 -21.96 3.12 -71.72
CA VAL A 393 -21.92 1.65 -71.53
C VAL A 393 -22.80 0.86 -72.49
N LYS A 394 -23.64 1.52 -73.31
CA LYS A 394 -24.60 0.87 -74.21
C LYS A 394 -24.01 -0.12 -75.21
N ASN A 395 -22.73 0.04 -75.54
CA ASN A 395 -22.01 -0.79 -76.51
C ASN A 395 -21.21 -1.93 -75.83
N GLN A 396 -21.26 -2.03 -74.51
CA GLN A 396 -20.55 -3.08 -73.76
C GLN A 396 -21.28 -4.42 -73.90
N PRO A 397 -20.56 -5.56 -73.76
CA PRO A 397 -21.16 -6.88 -73.88
C PRO A 397 -22.35 -7.06 -72.93
N GLY A 398 -23.44 -7.66 -73.43
CA GLY A 398 -24.64 -7.92 -72.65
C GLY A 398 -25.54 -6.71 -72.39
N ALA A 399 -25.02 -5.47 -72.54
CA ALA A 399 -25.74 -4.25 -72.14
C ALA A 399 -27.09 -4.10 -72.85
N ALA A 400 -27.13 -4.25 -74.18
CA ALA A 400 -28.38 -4.09 -74.94
C ALA A 400 -29.47 -5.10 -74.54
N ALA A 401 -29.08 -6.29 -74.06
CA ALA A 401 -29.98 -7.36 -73.67
C ALA A 401 -30.45 -7.24 -72.21
N SER A 402 -29.55 -6.90 -71.29
CA SER A 402 -29.86 -6.74 -69.85
C SER A 402 -30.48 -5.37 -69.52
N GLY A 403 -30.21 -4.36 -70.35
CA GLY A 403 -30.48 -2.97 -69.99
C GLY A 403 -29.53 -2.39 -68.94
N LEU A 404 -28.43 -3.10 -68.62
CA LEU A 404 -27.35 -2.67 -67.73
C LEU A 404 -26.00 -2.92 -68.41
N GLY A 405 -25.20 -1.87 -68.54
CA GLY A 405 -23.86 -1.95 -69.11
C GLY A 405 -22.80 -1.67 -68.06
N PHE A 406 -21.67 -2.37 -68.20
CA PHE A 406 -20.53 -2.27 -67.29
C PHE A 406 -19.28 -2.00 -68.11
N THR A 407 -18.46 -1.05 -67.67
CA THR A 407 -17.16 -0.79 -68.27
C THR A 407 -16.12 -0.63 -67.18
N ILE A 408 -14.94 -1.21 -67.38
CA ILE A 408 -13.82 -1.02 -66.46
C ILE A 408 -13.04 0.22 -66.89
N LEU A 409 -12.79 1.10 -65.93
CA LEU A 409 -11.90 2.24 -66.02
C LEU A 409 -10.61 1.87 -65.29
N VAL A 410 -9.48 1.95 -65.96
CA VAL A 410 -8.17 1.64 -65.38
C VAL A 410 -7.48 2.96 -65.03
N ALA A 411 -7.25 3.20 -63.74
CA ALA A 411 -6.47 4.35 -63.31
C ALA A 411 -5.02 4.21 -63.80
N PRO A 412 -4.39 5.30 -64.29
CA PRO A 412 -2.97 5.26 -64.62
C PRO A 412 -2.17 4.95 -63.34
N LYS A 413 -1.28 3.94 -63.41
CA LYS A 413 -0.35 3.67 -62.31
C LYS A 413 0.47 4.95 -62.03
N PRO A 414 0.60 5.37 -60.76
CA PRO A 414 1.36 6.57 -60.39
C PRO A 414 2.83 6.49 -60.81
#